data_AF-A0A7J3WWM9-F1
#
_entry.id   AF-A0A7J3WWM9-F1
#
_cell.length_a   1.000
_cell.length_b   1.000
_cell.length_c   1.000
_cell.angle_alpha   90.00
_cell.angle_beta   90.00
_cell.angle_gamma   90.00
#
_symmetry.space_group_name_H-M   'P 1'
#
loop_
_entity.id
_entity.type
_entity.pdbx_description
1 polymer ?
#
loop_
_entity_poly.entity_id
_entity_poly.type
_entity_poly.pdbx_seq_one_letter_code
_entity_poly.pdbx_strand_id
1 'polypeptide(L)' 'MRFASITKDNYPHVVPLCHVYYNGCIYAVTDYGTKKLENIKYNNRVAVIIDEYGEPWGKNKG' A
#
# COMPACT_ATOMS: atom_id res chain seq x y z
N MET A 1 -2.65 -1.64 4.19
CA MET A 1 -1.30 -1.51 3.59
C MET A 1 -0.88 -0.05 3.61
N ARG A 2 0.35 0.24 4.04
CA ARG A 2 0.99 1.55 3.81
C ARG A 2 1.77 1.46 2.52
N PHE A 3 1.50 2.38 1.60
CA PHE A 3 2.11 2.43 0.27
C PHE A 3 3.00 3.67 0.16
N ALA A 4 4.26 3.47 -0.21
CA ALA A 4 5.24 4.53 -0.40
C ALA A 4 5.64 4.65 -1.88
N SER A 5 5.64 5.89 -2.35
CA SER A 5 6.12 6.31 -3.68
C SER A 5 7.05 7.51 -3.52
N ILE A 6 7.79 7.85 -4.57
CA ILE A 6 8.62 9.05 -4.60
C ILE A 6 7.94 10.15 -5.43
N THR A 7 7.91 11.38 -4.93
CA THR A 7 7.48 12.53 -5.73
C THR A 7 8.54 12.89 -6.79
N LYS A 8 8.16 13.73 -7.76
CA LYS A 8 9.10 14.27 -8.76
C LYS A 8 10.28 15.03 -8.13
N ASP A 9 10.05 15.63 -6.97
CA ASP A 9 11.04 16.41 -6.21
C ASP A 9 11.86 15.54 -5.24
N ASN A 10 11.84 14.21 -5.38
CA ASN A 10 12.57 13.24 -4.55
C ASN A 10 12.15 13.19 -3.07
N TYR A 11 10.89 13.51 -2.76
CA TYR A 11 10.35 13.34 -1.40
C TYR A 11 9.49 12.07 -1.28
N PRO A 12 9.56 11.35 -0.15
CA PRO A 12 8.68 10.20 0.09
C PRO A 12 7.22 10.66 0.25
N HIS A 13 6.31 9.95 -0.41
CA HIS A 13 4.88 10.13 -0.30
C HIS A 13 4.24 8.81 0.14
N VAL A 14 3.77 8.77 1.39
CA VAL A 14 3.25 7.57 2.06
C VAL A 14 1.75 7.73 2.29
N VAL A 15 0.96 6.80 1.80
CA VAL A 15 -0.51 6.82 1.93
C VAL A 15 -1.07 5.43 2.25
N PRO A 16 -2.20 5.34 2.96
CA PRO A 16 -2.91 4.09 3.11
C PRO A 16 -3.57 3.68 1.79
N LEU A 17 -3.55 2.38 1.48
CA LEU A 17 -4.31 1.77 0.39
C LEU A 17 -4.97 0.48 0.85
N CYS A 18 -6.20 0.27 0.36
CA CYS A 18 -6.80 -1.05 0.32
C CYS A 18 -6.07 -1.89 -0.73
N HIS A 19 -5.92 -3.18 -0.44
CA HIS A 19 -5.20 -4.10 -1.30
C HIS A 19 -5.85 -5.47 -1.30
N VAL A 20 -5.60 -6.22 -2.37
CA VAL A 20 -5.94 -7.65 -2.50
C VAL A 20 -4.64 -8.38 -2.82
N TYR A 21 -4.38 -9.48 -2.11
CA TYR A 21 -3.31 -10.40 -2.45
C TYR A 21 -3.88 -11.56 -3.28
N TYR A 22 -3.39 -11.73 -4.50
CA TYR A 22 -3.85 -12.77 -5.41
C TYR A 22 -2.70 -13.26 -6.29
N ASN A 23 -2.53 -14.58 -6.40
CA ASN A 23 -1.51 -15.23 -7.23
C ASN A 23 -0.08 -14.66 -7.07
N GLY A 24 0.36 -14.42 -5.84
CA GLY A 24 1.71 -13.90 -5.59
C GLY A 24 1.86 -12.38 -5.81
N CYS A 25 0.79 -11.70 -6.23
CA CYS A 25 0.79 -10.27 -6.52
C CYS A 25 -0.09 -9.49 -5.53
N ILE A 26 0.31 -8.25 -5.25
CA ILE A 26 -0.48 -7.28 -4.48
C ILE A 26 -1.15 -6.32 -5.47
N TYR A 27 -2.47 -6.27 -5.45
CA TYR A 27 -3.29 -5.36 -6.27
C TYR A 27 -3.87 -4.26 -5.39
N ALA A 28 -3.88 -3.03 -5.90
CA ALA A 28 -4.55 -1.90 -5.27
C ALA A 28 -5.26 -1.07 -6.34
N VAL A 29 -6.40 -0.48 -5.98
CA VAL A 29 -7.17 0.41 -6.85
C VAL A 29 -6.83 1.86 -6.52
N THR A 30 -6.70 2.70 -7.55
CA THR A 30 -6.44 4.13 -7.38
C THR A 30 -7.07 4.93 -8.52
N ASP A 31 -7.58 6.12 -8.21
CA ASP A 31 -8.16 7.01 -9.22
C ASP A 31 -7.07 7.67 -10.08
N TYR A 32 -7.46 8.06 -11.30
CA TYR A 32 -6.57 8.61 -12.33
C TYR A 32 -5.94 9.97 -11.97
N GLY A 33 -6.57 10.73 -11.06
CA GLY A 33 -6.10 12.06 -10.62
C GLY A 33 -5.26 12.05 -9.34
N THR A 34 -4.81 10.90 -8.87
CA THR A 34 -4.14 10.79 -7.57
C THR A 34 -2.63 11.04 -7.67
N LYS A 35 -2.05 11.69 -6.65
CA LYS A 35 -0.60 11.94 -6.57
C LYS A 35 0.23 10.66 -6.63
N LYS A 36 -0.24 9.59 -5.99
CA LYS A 36 0.40 8.26 -6.04
C LYS A 36 0.46 7.71 -7.46
N LEU A 37 -0.58 7.88 -8.28
CA LEU A 37 -0.56 7.44 -9.67
C LEU A 37 0.43 8.26 -10.50
N GLU A 38 0.44 9.59 -10.34
CA GLU A 38 1.43 10.44 -10.99
C GLU A 38 2.87 10.05 -10.62
N ASN A 39 3.12 9.80 -9.33
CA ASN A 39 4.41 9.37 -8.82
C ASN A 39 4.83 8.03 -9.44
N ILE A 40 3.94 7.02 -9.47
CA ILE A 40 4.23 5.70 -10.06
C ILE A 40 4.49 5.79 -11.56
N LYS A 41 3.76 6.67 -12.28
CA LYS A 41 3.99 6.93 -13.71
C LYS A 41 5.37 7.57 -13.96
N TYR A 42 5.86 8.39 -13.04
CA TYR A 42 7.19 9.00 -13.12
C TYR A 42 8.30 8.04 -12.70
N ASN A 43 8.10 7.31 -11.60
CA ASN A 43 9.03 6.33 -11.05
C ASN A 43 8.24 5.15 -10.47
N ASN A 44 8.40 3.98 -11.09
CA ASN A 44 7.67 2.77 -10.74
C ASN A 44 8.24 2.02 -9.52
N ARG A 45 9.30 2.53 -8.88
CA ARG A 45 9.83 1.97 -7.63
C ARG A 45 8.95 2.37 -6.46
N VAL A 46 8.39 1.38 -5.79
CA VAL A 46 7.44 1.55 -4.69
C VAL A 46 7.85 0.64 -3.54
N ALA A 47 7.41 0.98 -2.33
CA ALA A 47 7.53 0.12 -1.16
C ALA A 47 6.17 -0.03 -0.49
N VAL A 48 5.90 -1.22 0.07
CA VAL A 48 4.66 -1.52 0.77
C VAL A 48 4.95 -2.14 2.13
N ILE A 49 4.16 -1.76 3.13
CA ILE A 49 4.11 -2.40 4.43
C ILE A 49 2.70 -2.92 4.66
N ILE A 50 2.58 -4.19 5.00
CA ILE A 50 1.33 -4.86 5.33
C ILE A 50 1.51 -5.46 6.73
N ASP A 51 0.70 -4.98 7.66
CA ASP A 51 0.62 -5.55 9.00
C ASP A 51 -0.36 -6.72 8.94
N GLU A 52 0.11 -7.94 9.25
CA GLU A 52 -0.75 -9.10 9.42
C GLU A 52 -1.22 -9.17 10.87
N TYR A 53 -2.53 -9.06 11.07
CA TYR A 53 -3.13 -9.27 12.39
C TYR A 53 -3.55 -10.73 12.51
N GLY A 54 -2.69 -11.52 13.14
CA GLY A 54 -3.05 -12.85 13.63
C GLY A 54 -3.63 -12.73 15.03
N GLU A 55 -4.93 -12.51 15.18
CA GLU A 55 -5.58 -12.86 16.45
C GLU A 55 -5.64 -14.40 16.53
N PRO A 56 -5.05 -15.04 17.56
CA PRO A 56 -5.40 -16.41 17.87
C PRO A 56 -6.86 -16.40 18.31
N TRP A 57 -7.75 -16.77 17.39
CA TRP A 57 -9.16 -17.00 17.68
C TRP A 57 -9.28 -17.84 18.96
N GLY A 58 -9.85 -17.26 20.02
CA GLY A 58 -10.18 -17.98 21.26
C GLY A 58 -9.55 -17.51 22.59
N LYS A 59 -8.82 -16.38 22.66
CA LYS A 59 -8.21 -15.90 23.93
C LYS A 59 -8.94 -14.79 24.69
N ASN A 60 -10.13 -14.39 24.27
CA ASN A 60 -10.98 -13.48 25.06
C ASN A 60 -12.10 -14.31 25.72
N LYS A 61 -11.75 -15.07 26.77
CA LYS A 61 -12.72 -15.53 27.77
C LYS A 61 -12.66 -14.53 28.92
N GLY A 62 -13.80 -13.91 29.23
CA GLY A 62 -13.95 -12.95 30.32
C GLY A 62 -13.68 -13.55 31.70
#